data_AF-K9RRD4-F1
#
_entry.id   AF-K9RRD4-F1
#
_cell.length_a   1.000
_cell.length_b   1.000
_cell.length_c   1.000
_cell.angle_alpha   90.00
_cell.angle_beta   90.00
_cell.angle_gamma   90.00
#
_symmetry.space_group_name_H-M   'P 1'
#
loop_
_entity.id
_entity.type
_entity.pdbx_description
1 polymer ?
#
loop_
_entity_poly.entity_id
_entity_poly.type
_entity_poly.pdbx_seq_one_letter_code
_entity_poly.pdbx_strand_id
1 'polypeptide(L)'
;MSNQTPWSKEQCRNRYVHDSKIGLRALAVESGVSFKTLSEWSAKDDWPGQRQQFQDNLRTQTDKRVESKLAMSRAELSVEHFESHRQARRVAQCLLGIIEDKAQQVQSNHPELVDPEQLQETVKQLFLHVGNINQLSMVIDRAVEGERKAAGLEYEDLHKAAAILRRRGFDVVVADNTELVTLKPGTSVVG
;
A
#
# COMPACT_ATOMS: atom_id res chain seq x y z
N MET A 1 -22.59 42.02 -37.03
CA MET A 1 -21.19 41.74 -36.66
C MET A 1 -21.00 42.21 -35.23
N SER A 2 -20.88 41.28 -34.28
CA SER A 2 -20.70 41.61 -32.87
C SER A 2 -19.31 42.20 -32.67
N ASN A 3 -19.24 43.50 -32.34
CA ASN A 3 -18.03 44.18 -31.90
C ASN A 3 -17.59 43.61 -30.55
N GLN A 4 -16.94 42.45 -30.56
CA GLN A 4 -16.24 41.95 -29.39
C GLN A 4 -15.01 42.83 -29.17
N THR A 5 -14.91 43.40 -27.98
CA THR A 5 -13.74 44.17 -27.56
C THR A 5 -12.51 43.28 -27.60
N PRO A 6 -11.38 43.73 -28.21
CA PRO A 6 -10.15 42.96 -28.22
C PRO A 6 -9.71 42.62 -26.80
N TRP A 7 -9.18 41.43 -26.59
CA TRP A 7 -8.71 41.02 -25.28
C TRP A 7 -7.50 41.85 -24.84
N SER A 8 -7.35 41.99 -23.52
CA SER A 8 -6.17 42.58 -22.92
C SER A 8 -4.94 41.67 -23.06
N LYS A 9 -3.75 42.26 -22.94
CA LYS A 9 -2.47 41.54 -22.93
C LYS A 9 -2.45 40.40 -21.91
N GLU A 10 -2.98 40.62 -20.71
CA GLU A 10 -2.98 39.63 -19.63
C GLU A 10 -3.94 38.47 -19.91
N GLN A 11 -5.10 38.75 -20.52
CA GLN A 11 -6.03 37.70 -20.97
C GLN A 11 -5.39 36.82 -22.05
N CYS A 12 -4.72 37.43 -23.03
CA CYS A 12 -3.99 36.71 -24.08
C CYS A 12 -2.84 35.88 -23.50
N ARG A 13 -2.06 36.44 -22.57
CA ARG A 13 -0.97 35.75 -21.86
C ARG A 13 -1.51 34.54 -21.11
N ASN A 14 -2.55 34.73 -20.29
CA ASN A 14 -3.13 33.63 -19.52
C ASN A 14 -3.64 32.51 -20.41
N ARG A 15 -4.35 32.85 -21.50
CA ARG A 15 -4.80 31.85 -22.48
C ARG A 15 -3.63 31.10 -23.11
N TYR A 16 -2.58 31.80 -23.55
CA TYR A 16 -1.44 31.21 -24.22
C TYR A 16 -0.57 30.32 -23.31
N VAL A 17 -0.36 30.75 -22.06
CA VAL A 17 0.50 30.07 -21.08
C VAL A 17 -0.21 28.85 -20.49
N HIS A 18 -1.51 28.96 -20.20
CA HIS A 18 -2.25 27.91 -19.50
C HIS A 18 -2.95 26.92 -20.45
N ASP A 19 -3.18 27.27 -21.72
CA ASP A 19 -3.68 26.32 -22.73
C ASP A 19 -2.52 25.79 -23.59
N SER A 20 -2.17 24.52 -23.38
CA SER A 20 -1.04 23.86 -24.03
C SER A 20 -1.21 23.62 -25.52
N LYS A 21 -2.39 23.90 -26.12
CA LYS A 21 -2.65 23.63 -27.53
C LYS A 21 -2.77 24.87 -28.42
N ILE A 22 -2.94 26.05 -27.83
CA ILE A 22 -3.15 27.27 -28.61
C ILE A 22 -1.82 27.88 -29.08
N GLY A 23 -1.72 28.19 -30.37
CA GLY A 23 -0.60 28.96 -30.94
C GLY A 23 -0.98 30.44 -31.11
N LEU A 24 0.02 31.32 -31.25
CA LEU A 24 -0.21 32.78 -31.38
C LEU A 24 -1.14 33.16 -32.55
N ARG A 25 -1.15 32.38 -33.64
CA ARG A 25 -2.07 32.59 -34.78
C ARG A 25 -3.52 32.29 -34.44
N ALA A 26 -3.76 31.20 -33.72
CA ALA A 26 -5.11 30.84 -33.25
C ALA A 26 -5.59 31.83 -32.18
N LEU A 27 -4.67 32.24 -31.30
CA LEU A 27 -4.95 33.26 -30.28
C LEU A 27 -5.30 34.62 -30.91
N ALA A 28 -4.67 35.00 -32.02
CA ALA A 28 -5.01 36.24 -32.74
C ALA A 28 -6.47 36.24 -33.24
N VAL A 29 -6.95 35.10 -33.72
CA VAL A 29 -8.34 34.92 -34.17
C VAL A 29 -9.30 34.95 -32.98
N GLU A 30 -8.97 34.28 -31.87
CA GLU A 30 -9.83 34.19 -30.68
C GLU A 30 -9.91 35.50 -29.88
N SER A 31 -8.79 36.23 -29.80
CA SER A 31 -8.68 37.46 -29.00
C SER A 31 -9.05 38.75 -29.73
N GLY A 32 -9.13 38.71 -31.06
CA GLY A 32 -9.26 39.91 -31.90
C GLY A 32 -8.01 40.80 -31.94
N VAL A 33 -6.89 40.37 -31.35
CA VAL A 33 -5.61 41.11 -31.34
C VAL A 33 -4.76 40.67 -32.52
N SER A 34 -4.09 41.61 -33.19
CA SER A 34 -3.24 41.29 -34.33
C SER A 34 -2.08 40.35 -33.95
N PHE A 35 -1.71 39.45 -34.86
CA PHE A 35 -0.59 38.53 -34.66
C PHE A 35 0.72 39.27 -34.38
N LYS A 36 0.96 40.42 -35.03
CA LYS A 36 2.15 41.23 -34.81
C LYS A 36 2.25 41.70 -33.36
N THR A 37 1.16 42.25 -32.83
CA THR A 37 1.07 42.72 -31.44
C THR A 37 1.28 41.57 -30.45
N LEU A 38 0.65 40.41 -30.68
CA LEU A 38 0.85 39.23 -29.85
C LEU A 38 2.28 38.69 -29.91
N SER A 39 2.92 38.72 -31.08
CA SER A 39 4.32 38.32 -31.25
C SER A 39 5.27 39.23 -30.48
N GLU A 40 5.05 40.55 -30.50
CA GLU A 40 5.82 41.52 -29.74
C GLU A 40 5.66 41.31 -28.23
N TRP A 41 4.42 41.12 -27.75
CA TRP A 41 4.14 40.85 -26.34
C TRP A 41 4.75 39.53 -25.88
N SER A 42 4.60 38.47 -26.68
CA SER A 42 5.12 37.14 -26.39
C SER A 42 6.64 37.13 -26.29
N ALA A 43 7.34 37.86 -27.15
CA ALA A 43 8.80 37.97 -27.12
C ALA A 43 9.29 38.84 -25.94
N LYS A 44 8.60 39.96 -25.67
CA LYS A 44 9.00 40.90 -24.61
C LYS A 44 8.89 40.31 -23.21
N ASP A 45 7.84 39.53 -22.95
CA ASP A 45 7.55 38.99 -21.63
C ASP A 45 7.94 37.51 -21.47
N ASP A 46 8.56 36.90 -22.48
CA ASP A 46 8.89 35.46 -22.51
C ASP A 46 7.69 34.54 -22.20
N TRP A 47 6.60 34.71 -22.96
CA TRP A 47 5.45 33.81 -22.82
C TRP A 47 5.78 32.33 -23.10
N PRO A 48 6.68 31.99 -24.06
CA PRO A 48 7.10 30.60 -24.26
C PRO A 48 7.78 29.99 -23.03
N GLY A 49 8.70 30.69 -22.38
CA GLY A 49 9.36 30.22 -21.15
C GLY A 49 8.36 30.04 -20.01
N GLN A 50 7.43 30.97 -19.83
CA GLN A 50 6.37 30.84 -18.83
C GLN A 50 5.44 29.65 -19.09
N ARG A 51 5.09 29.40 -20.36
CA ARG A 51 4.31 28.22 -20.76
C ARG A 51 5.05 26.93 -20.44
N GLN A 52 6.35 26.87 -20.73
CA GLN A 52 7.18 25.71 -20.41
C GLN A 52 7.20 25.45 -18.89
N GLN A 53 7.46 26.49 -18.08
CA GLN A 53 7.44 26.40 -16.62
C GLN A 53 6.08 25.93 -16.09
N PHE A 54 4.98 26.43 -16.65
CA PHE A 54 3.63 26.00 -16.27
C PHE A 54 3.39 24.52 -16.58
N GLN A 55 3.82 24.06 -17.77
CA GLN A 55 3.71 22.66 -18.17
C GLN A 55 4.56 21.74 -17.29
N ASP A 56 5.79 22.13 -16.98
CA ASP A 56 6.68 21.37 -16.10
C ASP A 56 6.10 21.27 -14.68
N ASN A 57 5.56 22.38 -14.15
CA ASN A 57 4.89 22.39 -12.86
C ASN A 57 3.64 21.49 -12.83
N LEU A 58 2.81 21.53 -13.88
CA LEU A 58 1.66 20.63 -14.00
C LEU A 58 2.08 19.17 -14.05
N ARG A 59 3.15 18.86 -14.79
CA ARG A 59 3.71 17.51 -14.87
C ARG A 59 4.18 17.04 -13.50
N THR A 60 5.02 17.82 -12.82
CA THR A 60 5.50 17.48 -11.46
C THR A 60 4.36 17.31 -10.46
N GLN A 61 3.32 18.16 -10.51
CA GLN A 61 2.14 17.99 -9.64
C GLN A 61 1.35 16.72 -9.96
N THR A 62 1.23 16.38 -11.24
CA THR A 62 0.56 15.16 -11.69
C THR A 62 1.34 13.93 -11.25
N ASP A 63 2.66 13.92 -11.47
CA ASP A 63 3.56 12.83 -11.09
C ASP A 63 3.48 12.60 -9.57
N LYS A 64 3.60 13.65 -8.75
CA LYS A 64 3.43 13.56 -7.28
C LYS A 64 2.08 12.99 -6.85
N ARG A 65 0.99 13.36 -7.55
CA ARG A 65 -0.36 12.81 -7.27
C ARG A 65 -0.46 11.34 -7.65
N VAL A 66 0.11 10.95 -8.77
CA VAL A 66 0.15 9.56 -9.24
C VAL A 66 0.97 8.71 -8.28
N GLU A 67 2.17 9.18 -7.89
CA GLU A 67 3.01 8.54 -6.88
C GLU A 67 2.27 8.35 -5.56
N SER A 68 1.59 9.38 -5.07
CA SER A 68 0.80 9.27 -3.84
C SER A 68 -0.34 8.25 -3.95
N LYS A 69 -1.03 8.17 -5.09
CA LYS A 69 -2.09 7.17 -5.33
C LYS A 69 -1.52 5.77 -5.40
N LEU A 70 -0.39 5.59 -6.09
CA LEU A 70 0.32 4.30 -6.16
C LEU A 70 0.79 3.87 -4.77
N ALA A 71 1.33 4.78 -3.96
CA ALA A 71 1.74 4.49 -2.59
C ALA A 71 0.55 4.03 -1.73
N MET A 72 -0.61 4.68 -1.85
CA MET A 72 -1.83 4.26 -1.14
C MET A 72 -2.30 2.87 -1.58
N SER A 73 -2.38 2.62 -2.88
CA SER A 73 -2.80 1.31 -3.41
C SER A 73 -1.84 0.19 -2.99
N ARG A 74 -0.52 0.46 -2.96
CA ARG A 74 0.48 -0.48 -2.43
C ARG A 74 0.29 -0.75 -0.94
N ALA A 75 -0.03 0.27 -0.15
CA ALA A 75 -0.30 0.11 1.28
C ALA A 75 -1.56 -0.73 1.53
N GLU A 76 -2.62 -0.52 0.74
CA GLU A 76 -3.84 -1.33 0.81
C GLU A 76 -3.58 -2.80 0.48
N LEU A 77 -2.82 -3.08 -0.57
CA LEU A 77 -2.40 -4.45 -0.93
C LEU A 77 -1.55 -5.10 0.16
N SER A 78 -0.67 -4.34 0.82
CA SER A 78 0.12 -4.83 1.95
C SER A 78 -0.77 -5.25 3.12
N VAL A 79 -1.82 -4.47 3.44
CA VAL A 79 -2.79 -4.84 4.48
C VAL A 79 -3.54 -6.11 4.11
N GLU A 80 -4.00 -6.23 2.86
CA GLU A 80 -4.71 -7.43 2.38
C GLU A 80 -3.82 -8.69 2.47
N HIS A 81 -2.56 -8.59 2.05
CA HIS A 81 -1.59 -9.68 2.18
C HIS A 81 -1.34 -10.04 3.65
N PHE A 82 -1.20 -9.04 4.53
CA PHE A 82 -1.02 -9.28 5.96
C PHE A 82 -2.21 -10.04 6.56
N GLU A 83 -3.44 -9.61 6.26
CA GLU A 83 -4.66 -10.27 6.73
C GLU A 83 -4.78 -11.71 6.21
N SER A 84 -4.46 -11.92 4.93
CA SER A 84 -4.46 -13.25 4.30
C SER A 84 -3.47 -14.20 4.97
N HIS A 85 -2.22 -13.76 5.17
CA HIS A 85 -1.22 -14.56 5.90
C HIS A 85 -1.64 -14.84 7.34
N ARG A 86 -2.18 -13.84 8.04
CA ARG A 86 -2.69 -14.00 9.41
C ARG A 86 -3.83 -15.01 9.50
N GLN A 87 -4.74 -15.01 8.53
CA GLN A 87 -5.82 -15.97 8.46
C GLN A 87 -5.30 -17.39 8.22
N ALA A 88 -4.37 -17.56 7.27
CA ALA A 88 -3.73 -18.85 7.01
C ALA A 88 -3.02 -19.40 8.27
N ARG A 89 -2.29 -18.54 9.00
CA ARG A 89 -1.66 -18.91 10.27
C ARG A 89 -2.67 -19.36 11.31
N ARG A 90 -3.76 -18.63 11.51
CA ARG A 90 -4.81 -18.98 12.48
C ARG A 90 -5.43 -20.34 12.17
N VAL A 91 -5.75 -20.60 10.91
CA VAL A 91 -6.30 -21.90 10.48
C VAL A 91 -5.31 -23.02 10.77
N ALA A 92 -4.03 -22.83 10.41
CA ALA A 92 -3.01 -23.83 10.66
C ALA A 92 -2.80 -24.10 12.16
N GLN A 93 -2.81 -23.06 13.00
CA GLN A 93 -2.74 -23.18 14.46
C GLN A 93 -3.94 -23.91 15.06
N CYS A 94 -5.16 -23.62 14.59
CA CYS A 94 -6.35 -24.35 15.04
C CYS A 94 -6.29 -25.84 14.67
N LEU A 95 -5.85 -26.16 13.45
CA LEU A 95 -5.68 -27.55 13.01
C LEU A 95 -4.61 -28.27 13.83
N LEU A 96 -3.50 -27.59 14.15
CA LEU A 96 -2.46 -28.13 15.01
C LEU A 96 -2.99 -28.43 16.41
N GLY A 97 -3.72 -27.49 17.01
CA GLY A 97 -4.35 -27.68 18.33
C GLY A 97 -5.33 -28.87 18.36
N ILE A 98 -6.14 -29.05 17.31
CA ILE A 98 -7.03 -30.24 17.20
C ILE A 98 -6.23 -31.55 17.15
N ILE A 99 -5.08 -31.56 16.46
CA ILE A 99 -4.21 -32.74 16.39
C ILE A 99 -3.56 -32.99 17.75
N GLU A 100 -3.08 -31.95 18.43
CA GLU A 100 -2.49 -32.02 19.78
C GLU A 100 -3.50 -32.54 20.81
N ASP A 101 -4.72 -32.00 20.82
CA ASP A 101 -5.80 -32.44 21.71
C ASP A 101 -6.15 -33.91 21.49
N LYS A 102 -6.23 -34.36 20.23
CA LYS A 102 -6.47 -35.76 19.90
C LYS A 102 -5.32 -36.66 20.36
N ALA A 103 -4.08 -36.22 20.16
CA ALA A 103 -2.91 -36.97 20.63
C ALA A 103 -2.88 -37.09 22.17
N GLN A 104 -3.24 -36.02 22.89
CA GLN A 104 -3.37 -36.05 24.35
C GLN A 104 -4.51 -36.96 24.82
N GLN A 105 -5.67 -36.94 24.16
CA GLN A 105 -6.79 -37.83 24.49
C GLN A 105 -6.39 -39.30 24.35
N VAL A 106 -5.70 -39.64 23.27
CA VAL A 106 -5.11 -40.97 23.06
C VAL A 106 -4.11 -41.32 24.17
N GLN A 107 -3.27 -40.37 24.60
CA GLN A 107 -2.29 -40.61 25.66
C GLN A 107 -2.92 -40.76 27.05
N SER A 108 -4.03 -40.07 27.32
CA SER A 108 -4.73 -40.07 28.62
C SER A 108 -5.76 -41.20 28.79
N ASN A 109 -6.39 -41.63 27.70
CA ASN A 109 -7.24 -42.82 27.69
C ASN A 109 -6.32 -44.00 27.40
N HIS A 110 -6.01 -44.81 28.41
CA HIS A 110 -5.25 -46.07 28.24
C HIS A 110 -6.15 -47.33 28.18
N PRO A 111 -7.00 -47.55 27.14
CA PRO A 111 -7.48 -48.89 26.82
C PRO A 111 -6.42 -49.76 26.12
N GLU A 112 -5.37 -49.14 25.56
CA GLU A 112 -4.40 -49.80 24.65
C GLU A 112 -3.38 -50.71 25.35
N LEU A 113 -3.39 -50.76 26.69
CA LEU A 113 -2.64 -51.77 27.46
C LEU A 113 -3.38 -53.12 27.54
N VAL A 114 -4.59 -53.21 26.98
CA VAL A 114 -5.45 -54.41 27.05
C VAL A 114 -5.59 -55.11 25.69
N ASP A 115 -5.47 -54.40 24.55
CA ASP A 115 -5.61 -54.97 23.21
C ASP A 115 -4.51 -54.46 22.23
N PRO A 116 -3.62 -55.34 21.74
CA PRO A 116 -2.54 -54.98 20.83
C PRO A 116 -3.00 -54.52 19.43
N GLU A 117 -4.20 -54.89 18.96
CA GLU A 117 -4.69 -54.42 17.65
C GLU A 117 -5.13 -52.95 17.69
N GLN A 118 -5.74 -52.50 18.80
CA GLN A 118 -6.09 -51.10 19.00
C GLN A 118 -4.85 -50.19 19.07
N LEU A 119 -3.81 -50.62 19.78
CA LEU A 119 -2.53 -49.91 19.86
C LEU A 119 -1.92 -49.69 18.45
N GLN A 120 -2.01 -50.70 17.58
CA GLN A 120 -1.45 -50.64 16.24
C GLN A 120 -2.19 -49.65 15.32
N GLU A 121 -3.51 -49.58 15.46
CA GLU A 121 -4.36 -48.65 14.70
C GLU A 121 -4.20 -47.21 15.19
N THR A 122 -4.11 -47.00 16.51
CA THR A 122 -3.81 -45.69 17.09
C THR A 122 -2.44 -45.17 16.65
N VAL A 123 -1.40 -46.02 16.68
CA VAL A 123 -0.06 -45.65 16.20
C VAL A 123 -0.09 -45.30 14.70
N LYS A 124 -0.84 -46.02 13.87
CA LYS A 124 -1.04 -45.65 12.46
C LYS A 124 -1.71 -44.29 12.29
N GLN A 125 -2.75 -43.99 13.08
CA GLN A 125 -3.41 -42.69 13.04
C GLN A 125 -2.47 -41.56 13.46
N LEU A 126 -1.67 -41.76 14.50
CA LEU A 126 -0.63 -40.80 14.92
C LEU A 126 0.44 -40.58 13.84
N PHE A 127 0.91 -41.64 13.18
CA PHE A 127 1.87 -41.53 12.07
C PHE A 127 1.30 -40.78 10.84
N LEU A 128 0.01 -40.95 10.55
CA LEU A 128 -0.69 -40.16 9.52
C LEU A 128 -0.73 -38.67 9.87
N HIS A 129 -0.69 -38.31 11.16
CA HIS A 129 -0.66 -36.92 11.60
C HIS A 129 0.72 -36.28 11.57
N VAL A 130 1.84 -37.02 11.62
CA VAL A 130 3.21 -36.45 11.59
C VAL A 130 3.48 -35.67 10.30
N GLY A 131 3.07 -36.21 9.14
CA GLY A 131 3.18 -35.51 7.86
C GLY A 131 2.38 -34.22 7.83
N ASN A 132 1.18 -34.24 8.42
CA ASN A 132 0.30 -33.07 8.52
C ASN A 132 0.85 -32.02 9.49
N ILE A 133 1.45 -32.43 10.61
CA ILE A 133 2.09 -31.52 11.57
C ILE A 133 3.24 -30.76 10.90
N ASN A 134 4.11 -31.45 10.15
CA ASN A 134 5.20 -30.81 9.42
C ASN A 134 4.68 -29.81 8.39
N GLN A 135 3.65 -30.16 7.64
CA GLN A 135 3.02 -29.25 6.67
C GLN A 135 2.40 -28.03 7.35
N LEU A 136 1.69 -28.22 8.47
CA LEU A 136 1.10 -27.12 9.25
C LEU A 136 2.17 -26.20 9.83
N SER A 137 3.28 -26.75 10.34
CA SER A 137 4.43 -25.97 10.80
C SER A 137 5.01 -25.11 9.67
N MET A 138 5.24 -25.69 8.49
CA MET A 138 5.73 -24.95 7.33
C MET A 138 4.77 -23.84 6.87
N VAL A 139 3.45 -24.09 6.94
CA VAL A 139 2.43 -23.08 6.62
C VAL A 139 2.47 -21.93 7.63
N ILE A 140 2.62 -22.23 8.92
CA ILE A 140 2.77 -21.22 9.97
C ILE A 140 4.03 -20.38 9.72
N ASP A 141 5.18 -21.02 9.46
CA ASP A 141 6.44 -20.31 9.22
C ASP A 141 6.34 -19.37 8.02
N ARG A 142 5.79 -19.86 6.90
CA ARG A 142 5.57 -19.04 5.69
C ARG A 142 4.59 -17.90 5.92
N ALA A 143 3.53 -18.14 6.70
CA ALA A 143 2.56 -17.10 7.04
C ALA A 143 3.18 -16.03 7.93
N VAL A 144 4.00 -16.40 8.93
CA VAL A 144 4.74 -15.45 9.76
C VAL A 144 5.74 -14.64 8.93
N GLU A 145 6.46 -15.28 8.01
CA GLU A 145 7.35 -14.60 7.07
C GLU A 145 6.59 -13.62 6.17
N GLY A 146 5.44 -14.04 5.63
CA GLY A 146 4.55 -13.19 4.83
C GLY A 146 4.00 -12.00 5.60
N GLU A 147 3.56 -12.20 6.85
CA GLU A 147 3.14 -11.12 7.76
C GLU A 147 4.26 -10.10 7.97
N ARG A 148 5.51 -10.57 8.19
CA ARG A 148 6.68 -9.69 8.39
C ARG A 148 7.01 -8.87 7.14
N LYS A 149 6.97 -9.49 5.96
CA LYS A 149 7.20 -8.81 4.68
C LYS A 149 6.12 -7.76 4.42
N ALA A 150 4.86 -8.14 4.61
CA ALA A 150 3.71 -7.26 4.42
C ALA A 150 3.72 -6.08 5.42
N ALA A 151 4.14 -6.29 6.67
CA ALA A 151 4.19 -5.26 7.71
C ALA A 151 5.31 -4.21 7.54
N GLY A 152 6.16 -4.32 6.52
CA GLY A 152 7.05 -3.22 6.13
C GLY A 152 8.55 -3.47 6.20
N LEU A 153 9.05 -4.71 6.28
CA LEU A 153 10.50 -4.92 6.19
C LEU A 153 11.10 -4.65 4.78
N GLU A 154 10.29 -4.35 3.75
CA GLU A 154 10.76 -4.11 2.36
C GLU A 154 9.97 -3.01 1.60
N TYR A 155 9.48 -1.94 2.25
CA TYR A 155 8.82 -0.82 1.54
C TYR A 155 9.52 0.53 1.76
N GLU A 156 9.69 1.31 0.69
CA GLU A 156 10.42 2.61 0.63
C GLU A 156 9.93 3.69 1.61
N ASP A 157 8.75 3.53 2.24
CA ASP A 157 8.22 4.48 3.24
C ASP A 157 7.52 3.75 4.38
N LEU A 158 8.33 3.09 5.22
CA LEU A 158 7.97 2.37 6.44
C LEU A 158 7.04 3.15 7.37
N HIS A 159 7.21 4.48 7.46
CA HIS A 159 6.42 5.32 8.36
C HIS A 159 4.96 5.45 7.92
N LYS A 160 4.70 5.52 6.60
CA LYS A 160 3.33 5.62 6.06
C LYS A 160 2.54 4.33 6.23
N ALA A 161 3.17 3.19 5.93
CA ALA A 161 2.57 1.87 6.13
C ALA A 161 2.24 1.64 7.62
N ALA A 162 3.18 1.96 8.51
CA ALA A 162 2.97 1.85 9.95
C ALA A 162 1.85 2.77 10.48
N ALA A 163 1.73 4.00 9.96
CA ALA A 163 0.66 4.92 10.36
C ALA A 163 -0.74 4.41 9.97
N ILE A 164 -0.89 3.77 8.80
CA ILE A 164 -2.16 3.20 8.33
C ILE A 164 -2.57 2.02 9.20
N LEU A 165 -1.63 1.12 9.50
CA LEU A 165 -1.86 -0.04 10.36
C LEU A 165 -2.24 0.37 11.80
N ARG A 166 -1.59 1.38 12.37
CA ARG A 166 -1.98 1.95 13.68
C ARG A 166 -3.40 2.51 13.68
N ARG A 167 -3.81 3.22 12.62
CA ARG A 167 -5.19 3.74 12.50
C ARG A 167 -6.26 2.64 12.46
N ARG A 168 -5.91 1.43 12.04
CA ARG A 168 -6.81 0.27 12.05
C ARG A 168 -6.74 -0.55 13.34
N GLY A 169 -6.03 -0.06 14.37
CA GLY A 169 -5.95 -0.69 15.68
C GLY A 169 -4.91 -1.81 15.77
N PHE A 170 -3.95 -1.87 14.84
CA PHE A 170 -2.85 -2.81 14.91
C PHE A 170 -1.62 -2.19 15.59
N ASP A 171 -1.02 -2.94 16.51
CA ASP A 171 0.27 -2.58 17.10
C ASP A 171 1.38 -2.82 16.09
N VAL A 172 1.96 -1.74 15.57
CA VAL A 172 3.10 -1.79 14.66
C VAL A 172 4.37 -1.35 15.36
N VAL A 173 5.28 -2.30 15.50
CA VAL A 173 6.67 -2.06 15.90
C VAL A 173 7.47 -1.76 14.64
N VAL A 174 7.73 -0.47 14.42
CA VAL A 174 8.69 -0.02 13.42
C VAL A 174 10.05 -0.07 14.09
N ALA A 175 10.94 -0.95 13.63
CA ALA A 175 12.33 -0.92 14.04
C ALA A 175 13.00 0.27 13.34
N ASP A 176 12.77 1.48 13.85
CA ASP A 176 13.66 2.59 13.53
C ASP A 176 15.03 2.23 14.12
N ASN A 177 16.08 2.33 13.29
CA ASN A 177 17.47 2.01 13.64
C ASN A 177 18.06 2.90 14.76
N THR A 178 17.24 3.55 15.59
CA THR A 178 17.74 4.44 16.66
C THR A 178 17.08 4.32 18.03
N GLU A 179 15.96 3.63 18.27
CA GLU A 179 15.53 3.43 19.67
C GLU A 179 14.52 2.29 19.83
N LEU A 180 15.01 1.17 20.37
CA LEU A 180 14.22 0.06 20.90
C LEU A 180 13.49 0.53 22.17
N VAL A 181 12.36 1.22 22.02
CA VAL A 181 11.47 1.46 23.16
C VAL A 181 10.77 0.14 23.49
N THR A 182 11.26 -0.52 24.54
CA THR A 182 10.67 -1.74 25.06
C THR A 182 9.39 -1.38 25.82
N LEU A 183 8.22 -1.57 25.23
CA LEU A 183 6.95 -1.39 25.95
C LEU A 183 6.55 -2.70 26.63
N LYS A 184 6.50 -2.66 27.97
CA LYS A 184 5.93 -3.74 28.80
C LYS A 184 4.41 -3.82 28.59
N PRO A 185 3.81 -5.03 28.64
CA PRO A 185 2.37 -5.19 28.52
C PRO A 185 1.67 -4.58 29.74
N GLY A 186 0.81 -3.58 29.53
CA GLY A 186 -0.09 -3.08 30.60
C GLY A 186 -0.51 -1.61 30.56
N THR A 187 0.06 -0.74 29.73
CA THR A 187 -0.31 0.70 29.75
C THR A 187 -1.48 1.00 28.83
N SER A 188 -2.69 1.09 29.40
CA SER A 188 -3.80 1.85 28.80
C SER A 188 -3.41 3.32 28.73
N VAL A 189 -3.53 3.92 27.55
CA VAL A 189 -3.53 5.38 27.43
C VAL A 189 -4.97 5.81 27.26
N VAL A 190 -5.55 6.28 28.36
CA VAL A 190 -6.73 7.15 28.38
C VAL A 190 -6.22 8.57 28.17
N GLY A 191 -6.80 9.30 27.22
CA GLY A 191 -6.56 10.74 26.99
C GLY A 191 -6.36 11.08 25.53
#